data_AF-A0A931ARC9-F1
#
_entry.id   AF-A0A931ARC9-F1
#
_cell.length_a   1.000
_cell.length_b   1.000
_cell.length_c   1.000
_cell.angle_alpha   90.00
_cell.angle_beta   90.00
_cell.angle_gamma   90.00
#
_symmetry.space_group_name_H-M   'P 1'
#
loop_
_entity.id
_entity.type
_entity.pdbx_description
1 polymer ?
#
loop_
_entity_poly.entity_id
_entity_poly.type
_entity_poly.pdbx_seq_one_letter_code
_entity_poly.pdbx_strand_id
1 'polypeptide(L)' 'MEIVVYGSGCKNCDTTEQRIREVVEELGVDASVTHDHDINSAAEKGIMLTPGVTIDGEIVSEGSVPTRDEIKKWLK' A
#
# COMPACT_ATOMS: atom_id res chain seq x y z
N MET A 1 -0.63 -4.90 12.00
CA MET A 1 0.18 -4.36 10.90
C MET A 1 -0.59 -3.21 10.27
N GLU A 2 -0.02 -2.02 10.17
CA GLU A 2 -0.70 -0.87 9.54
C GLU A 2 -0.23 -0.69 8.11
N ILE A 3 -1.13 -0.77 7.13
CA ILE A 3 -0.80 -0.61 5.72
C ILE A 3 -1.49 0.64 5.20
N VAL A 4 -0.71 1.62 4.76
CA VAL A 4 -1.25 2.85 4.19
C VAL A 4 -0.90 2.92 2.72
N VAL A 5 -1.93 2.98 1.88
CA VAL A 5 -1.82 3.16 0.43
C VAL A 5 -1.99 4.64 0.14
N TYR A 6 -0.93 5.28 -0.32
CA TYR A 6 -0.90 6.67 -0.73
C TYR A 6 -1.19 6.79 -2.23
N GLY A 7 -2.24 7.53 -2.58
CA GLY A 7 -2.50 7.81 -3.98
C GLY A 7 -3.76 8.62 -4.24
N SER A 8 -3.72 9.40 -5.32
CA SER A 8 -4.81 10.29 -5.75
C SER A 8 -6.07 9.59 -6.29
N GLY A 9 -6.27 8.29 -5.99
CA GLY A 9 -7.46 7.55 -6.41
C GLY A 9 -7.48 7.14 -7.89
N CYS A 10 -6.30 6.90 -8.50
CA CYS A 10 -6.26 6.33 -9.85
C CYS A 10 -6.50 4.82 -9.80
N LYS A 11 -6.93 4.23 -10.93
CA LYS A 11 -7.29 2.80 -11.06
C LYS A 11 -6.21 1.81 -10.55
N ASN A 12 -4.96 2.25 -10.60
CA ASN A 12 -3.79 1.53 -10.11
C ASN A 12 -3.73 1.47 -8.57
N CYS A 13 -4.11 2.54 -7.88
CA CYS A 13 -4.20 2.60 -6.42
C CYS A 13 -5.28 1.66 -5.90
N ASP A 14 -6.49 1.70 -6.47
CA ASP A 14 -7.58 0.78 -6.12
C ASP A 14 -7.18 -0.69 -6.30
N THR A 15 -6.52 -1.00 -7.42
CA THR A 15 -6.03 -2.36 -7.68
C THR A 15 -4.99 -2.79 -6.63
N THR A 16 -4.16 -1.87 -6.18
CA THR A 16 -3.14 -2.12 -5.14
C THR A 16 -3.80 -2.41 -3.79
N GLU A 17 -4.72 -1.54 -3.35
CA GLU A 17 -5.49 -1.73 -2.12
C GLU A 17 -6.23 -3.07 -2.12
N GLN A 18 -6.93 -3.38 -3.22
CA GLN A 18 -7.69 -4.62 -3.33
C GLN A 18 -6.79 -5.85 -3.23
N ARG A 19 -5.65 -5.86 -3.92
CA ARG A 19 -4.68 -6.96 -3.83
C ARG A 19 -4.11 -7.11 -2.43
N ILE A 20 -3.81 -6.00 -1.75
CA ILE A 20 -3.33 -6.03 -0.37
C ILE A 20 -4.37 -6.67 0.53
N ARG A 21 -5.63 -6.24 0.46
CA ARG A 21 -6.71 -6.86 1.24
C ARG A 21 -6.87 -8.35 0.95
N GLU A 22 -6.88 -8.75 -0.32
CA GLU A 22 -6.97 -10.17 -0.71
C GLU A 22 -5.83 -10.99 -0.09
N VAL A 23 -4.58 -10.49 -0.14
CA VAL A 23 -3.43 -11.21 0.40
C VAL A 23 -3.44 -11.24 1.93
N VAL A 24 -3.84 -10.15 2.58
CA VAL A 24 -3.99 -10.08 4.04
C VAL A 24 -5.02 -11.10 4.53
N GLU A 25 -6.18 -11.19 3.87
CA GLU A 25 -7.19 -12.22 4.14
C GLU A 25 -6.67 -13.63 3.87
N GLU A 26 -5.96 -13.84 2.75
CA GLU A 26 -5.40 -15.15 2.38
C GLU A 26 -4.35 -15.64 3.38
N LEU A 27 -3.50 -14.74 3.88
CA LEU A 27 -2.47 -15.04 4.87
C LEU A 27 -3.03 -15.07 6.31
N GLY A 28 -4.25 -14.59 6.54
CA GLY A 28 -4.85 -14.46 7.86
C GLY A 28 -4.08 -13.51 8.79
N VAL A 29 -3.44 -12.49 8.21
CA VAL A 29 -2.65 -11.50 8.96
C VAL A 29 -3.58 -10.38 9.42
N ASP A 30 -3.44 -9.95 10.67
CA ASP A 30 -4.19 -8.81 11.20
C ASP A 30 -3.53 -7.51 10.70
N ALA A 31 -3.91 -7.08 9.48
CA ALA A 31 -3.45 -5.86 8.86
C ALA A 31 -4.58 -4.87 8.56
N SER A 32 -4.41 -3.61 8.97
CA SER A 32 -5.35 -2.51 8.70
C SER A 32 -4.92 -1.79 7.43
N VAL A 33 -5.75 -1.87 6.37
CA VAL A 33 -5.48 -1.22 5.08
C VAL A 33 -6.23 0.10 5.00
N THR A 34 -5.50 1.22 5.04
CA THR A 34 -6.02 2.58 4.92
C THR A 34 -5.58 3.18 3.59
N HIS A 35 -6.49 3.88 2.91
CA HIS A 35 -6.16 4.64 1.71
C HIS A 35 -6.03 6.12 2.09
N ASP A 36 -4.85 6.67 1.86
CA ASP A 36 -4.57 8.08 2.02
C ASP A 36 -4.52 8.75 0.63
N HIS A 37 -5.45 9.67 0.39
CA HIS A 37 -5.55 10.41 -0.86
C HIS A 37 -4.77 11.73 -0.83
N ASP A 38 -4.15 12.06 0.30
CA ASP A 38 -3.44 13.30 0.51
C ASP A 38 -2.02 13.20 -0.03
N ILE A 39 -1.78 13.94 -1.11
CA ILE A 39 -0.45 14.07 -1.71
C ILE A 39 0.55 14.66 -0.70
N ASN A 40 0.09 15.49 0.24
CA ASN A 40 0.92 16.03 1.31
C ASN A 40 1.42 14.91 2.23
N SER A 41 0.54 14.03 2.72
CA SER A 41 0.91 12.90 3.57
C SER A 41 1.91 11.98 2.87
N ALA A 42 1.72 11.74 1.57
CA ALA A 42 2.64 10.96 0.75
C ALA A 42 4.04 11.63 0.68
N ALA A 43 4.08 12.93 0.42
CA ALA A 43 5.32 13.69 0.34
C ALA A 43 6.06 13.76 1.70
N GLU A 44 5.33 13.90 2.81
CA GLU A 44 5.88 13.85 4.17
C GLU A 44 6.52 12.49 4.50
N LYS A 45 5.94 11.41 3.96
CA LYS A 45 6.53 10.07 4.06
C LYS A 45 7.72 9.85 3.14
N GLY A 46 7.95 10.73 2.17
CA GLY A 46 9.03 10.61 1.18
C GLY A 46 8.62 9.89 -0.11
N ILE A 47 7.32 9.65 -0.32
CA ILE A 47 6.79 9.02 -1.52
C ILE A 47 6.77 10.07 -2.63
N MET A 48 7.73 9.98 -3.55
CA MET A 48 7.80 10.91 -4.68
C MET A 48 6.89 10.50 -5.83
N LEU A 49 6.62 9.20 -5.96
CA LEU A 49 5.75 8.65 -7.00
C LEU A 49 4.59 7.87 -6.38
N THR A 50 3.37 8.29 -6.69
CA THR A 50 2.15 7.54 -6.38
C THR A 50 1.83 6.54 -7.50
N PRO A 51 1.35 5.32 -7.21
CA PRO A 51 0.90 4.82 -5.91
C PRO A 51 2.07 4.50 -4.97
N GLY A 52 1.95 4.92 -3.72
CA GLY A 52 2.87 4.59 -2.65
C GLY A 52 2.22 3.63 -1.65
N VAL A 53 2.97 2.71 -1.08
CA VAL A 53 2.50 1.79 -0.04
C VAL A 53 3.51 1.82 1.10
N THR A 54 2.99 2.01 2.30
CA THR A 54 3.77 1.89 3.53
C THR A 54 3.20 0.80 4.43
N ILE A 55 4.08 0.13 5.18
CA ILE A 55 3.73 -0.89 6.15
C ILE A 55 4.41 -0.54 7.48
N ASP A 56 3.62 -0.40 8.54
CA ASP A 56 4.04 0.05 9.88
C ASP A 56 4.91 1.33 9.83
N GLY A 57 4.60 2.21 8.88
CA GLY A 57 5.30 3.48 8.65
C GLY A 57 6.54 3.42 7.76
N GLU A 58 6.93 2.25 7.28
CA GLU A 58 8.05 2.05 6.34
C GLU A 58 7.56 1.99 4.89
N ILE A 59 8.23 2.69 3.97
CA ILE A 59 7.90 2.64 2.54
C ILE A 59 8.36 1.30 1.96
N VAL A 60 7.40 0.51 1.48
CA VAL A 60 7.69 -0.79 0.84
C VAL A 60 7.57 -0.73 -0.68
N SER A 61 6.84 0.25 -1.21
CA SER A 61 6.67 0.47 -2.64
C SER A 61 6.31 1.91 -2.95
N GLU A 62 6.84 2.45 -4.05
CA GLU A 62 6.45 3.74 -4.61
C GLU A 62 6.51 3.72 -6.14
N GLY A 63 5.59 4.44 -6.78
CA GLY A 63 5.55 4.65 -8.23
C GLY A 63 5.18 3.43 -9.08
N SER A 64 4.76 2.33 -8.47
CA SER A 64 4.39 1.10 -9.18
C SER A 64 3.29 0.34 -8.44
N VAL A 65 2.49 -0.43 -9.21
CA VAL A 65 1.47 -1.31 -8.65
C VAL A 65 2.14 -2.62 -8.25
N PRO A 66 2.24 -2.93 -6.94
CA PRO A 66 2.90 -4.14 -6.50
C PRO A 66 2.13 -5.39 -6.92
N THR A 67 2.90 -6.45 -7.13
CA THR A 67 2.35 -7.77 -7.44
C THR A 67 1.93 -8.50 -6.16
N ARG A 68 1.04 -9.50 -6.29
CA ARG A 68 0.61 -10.32 -5.14
C ARG A 68 1.80 -10.98 -4.42
N ASP A 69 2.83 -11.39 -5.15
CA ASP A 69 4.05 -11.97 -4.58
C ASP A 69 4.85 -10.98 -3.74
N GLU A 70 4.96 -9.73 -4.17
CA GLU A 70 5.63 -8.68 -3.39
C GLU A 70 4.86 -8.36 -2.12
N ILE A 71 3.53 -8.21 -2.24
CA ILE A 71 2.66 -8.00 -1.08
C ILE A 71 2.81 -9.16 -0.08
N LYS A 72 2.82 -10.41 -0.57
CA LYS A 72 3.08 -11.57 0.27
C LYS A 72 4.44 -11.52 0.95
N LYS A 73 5.48 -11.02 0.28
CA LYS A 73 6.81 -10.85 0.89
C LYS A 73 6.83 -9.80 1.98
N TRP A 74 6.03 -8.75 1.87
CA TRP A 74 5.96 -7.73 2.91
C TRP A 74 5.19 -8.17 4.15
N LEU A 75 4.18 -9.04 3.95
CA LEU A 75 3.30 -9.53 5.01
C LEU A 75 3.79 -10.83 5.69
N LYS A 76 4.93 -11.37 5.26
CA LYS A 76 5.48 -12.66 5.70
C LYS A 76 6.65 -12.46 6.64
#